data_AF-A0A535SI03-F1
#
_entry.id   AF-A0A535SI03-F1
#
_cell.length_a   1.000
_cell.length_b   1.000
_cell.length_c   1.000
_cell.angle_alpha   90.00
_cell.angle_beta   90.00
_cell.angle_gamma   90.00
#
_symmetry.space_group_name_H-M   'P 1'
#
loop_
_entity.id
_entity.type
_entity.pdbx_description
1 polymer ?
#
loop_
_entity_poly.entity_id
_entity_poly.type
_entity_poly.pdbx_seq_one_letter_code
_entity_poly.pdbx_strand_id
1 'polypeptide(L)'
;MLPHEMLQSQTQVERSLLSRVLGWLGLSLALTAGGYYLYTAGFMVGVSPFIFFIVAIALIFGIQWASRSNQTLAIALFAVFSVVEGLFIAPVVAIYVQNQPDVVGNALLGTVGIFLVAAAVVYLTSINLAAWGRWLLGALLIGIVVSLATLIFHFPISQLALSLFLGVVFVGLTFYDFWRVKSQRAGDNNALLLALSLYLDFINLFLILLRIFGRRN
;
A
#
# COMPACT_ATOMS: atom_id res chain seq x y z
N MET A 1 27.63 -17.01 -28.61
CA MET A 1 27.98 -16.33 -27.34
C MET A 1 26.94 -15.29 -26.87
N LEU A 2 25.70 -15.28 -27.40
CA LEU A 2 24.68 -14.26 -27.09
C LEU A 2 23.72 -14.48 -25.87
N PRO A 3 23.69 -15.61 -25.12
CA PRO A 3 22.76 -15.75 -23.97
C PRO A 3 23.16 -14.95 -22.72
N HIS A 4 24.46 -14.80 -22.45
CA HIS A 4 24.94 -14.26 -21.16
C HIS A 4 24.74 -12.73 -21.05
N GLU A 5 24.89 -11.99 -22.15
CA GLU A 5 24.69 -10.53 -22.19
C GLU A 5 23.20 -10.14 -22.04
N MET A 6 22.29 -10.96 -22.59
CA MET A 6 20.84 -10.74 -22.44
C MET A 6 20.37 -11.00 -21.00
N LEU A 7 20.92 -12.00 -20.32
CA LEU A 7 20.60 -12.28 -18.92
C LEU A 7 21.12 -11.18 -17.98
N GLN A 8 22.31 -10.65 -18.25
CA GLN A 8 22.89 -9.56 -17.46
C GLN A 8 22.11 -8.25 -17.61
N SER A 9 21.67 -7.91 -18.84
CA SER A 9 20.86 -6.70 -19.07
C SER A 9 19.48 -6.77 -18.41
N GLN A 10 18.79 -7.92 -18.44
CA GLN A 10 17.52 -8.11 -17.72
C GLN A 10 17.69 -7.98 -16.20
N THR A 11 18.71 -8.64 -15.64
CA THR A 11 19.01 -8.57 -14.19
C THR A 11 19.31 -7.13 -13.74
N GLN A 12 20.00 -6.36 -14.57
CA GLN A 12 20.31 -4.95 -14.27
C GLN A 12 19.06 -4.06 -14.34
N VAL A 13 18.18 -4.29 -15.33
CA VAL A 13 16.89 -3.58 -15.46
C VAL A 13 16.01 -3.86 -14.24
N GLU A 14 15.87 -5.11 -13.81
CA GLU A 14 15.07 -5.49 -12.63
C GLU A 14 15.55 -4.80 -11.35
N ARG A 15 16.87 -4.81 -11.09
CA ARG A 15 17.46 -4.14 -9.92
C ARG A 15 17.23 -2.63 -9.94
N SER A 16 17.36 -2.02 -11.12
CA SER A 16 17.12 -0.58 -11.29
C SER A 16 15.65 -0.20 -11.10
N LEU A 17 14.73 -1.10 -11.44
CA LEU A 17 13.30 -0.87 -11.27
C LEU A 17 12.89 -1.02 -9.81
N LEU A 18 13.34 -2.09 -9.14
CA LEU A 18 13.07 -2.31 -7.72
C LEU A 18 13.52 -1.12 -6.88
N SER A 19 14.76 -0.63 -7.08
CA SER A 19 15.29 0.50 -6.31
C SER A 19 14.48 1.78 -6.53
N ARG A 20 14.05 2.05 -7.76
CA ARG A 20 13.17 3.20 -8.08
C ARG A 20 11.80 3.07 -7.41
N VAL A 21 11.20 1.89 -7.47
CA VAL A 21 9.90 1.60 -6.85
C VAL A 21 9.98 1.76 -5.33
N LEU A 22 11.00 1.19 -4.70
CA LEU A 22 11.23 1.33 -3.26
C LEU A 22 11.56 2.77 -2.86
N GLY A 23 12.28 3.52 -3.71
CA GLY A 23 12.53 4.95 -3.50
C GLY A 23 11.24 5.76 -3.48
N TRP A 24 10.34 5.53 -4.43
CA TRP A 24 9.01 6.17 -4.45
C TRP A 24 8.12 5.74 -3.29
N LEU A 25 8.17 4.46 -2.89
CA LEU A 25 7.49 3.96 -1.69
C LEU A 25 8.00 4.67 -0.43
N GLY A 26 9.33 4.74 -0.23
CA GLY A 26 9.92 5.41 0.92
C GLY A 26 9.56 6.90 0.98
N LEU A 27 9.63 7.60 -0.15
CA LEU A 27 9.25 9.01 -0.25
C LEU A 27 7.77 9.23 0.09
N SER A 28 6.87 8.42 -0.46
CA SER A 28 5.44 8.53 -0.19
C SER A 28 5.12 8.25 1.28
N LEU A 29 5.72 7.23 1.90
CA LEU A 29 5.55 6.97 3.33
C LEU A 29 6.05 8.14 4.21
N ALA A 30 7.16 8.77 3.84
CA ALA A 30 7.66 9.96 4.54
C ALA A 30 6.69 11.15 4.41
N LEU A 31 6.11 11.35 3.22
CA LEU A 31 5.07 12.37 3.00
C LEU A 31 3.79 12.07 3.78
N THR A 32 3.40 10.80 3.91
CA THR A 32 2.27 10.37 4.75
C THR A 32 2.52 10.64 6.22
N ALA A 33 3.73 10.39 6.72
CA ALA A 33 4.11 10.82 8.08
C ALA A 33 4.05 12.35 8.24
N GLY A 34 4.43 13.10 7.22
CA GLY A 34 4.25 14.56 7.17
C GLY A 34 2.78 14.97 7.23
N GLY A 35 1.90 14.29 6.49
CA GLY A 35 0.44 14.49 6.56
C GLY A 35 -0.12 14.23 7.96
N TYR A 36 0.32 13.15 8.62
CA TYR A 36 -0.02 12.88 10.02
C TYR A 36 0.41 14.03 10.94
N TYR A 37 1.64 14.52 10.79
CA TYR A 37 2.14 15.63 11.58
C TYR A 37 1.31 16.91 11.37
N LEU A 38 0.96 17.23 10.12
CA LEU A 38 0.09 18.37 9.79
C LEU A 38 -1.28 18.25 10.47
N TYR A 39 -1.89 17.07 10.47
CA TYR A 39 -3.15 16.83 11.18
C TYR A 39 -3.00 17.13 12.68
N THR A 40 -1.94 16.62 13.32
CA THR A 40 -1.69 16.86 14.75
C THR A 40 -1.39 18.33 15.08
N ALA A 41 -0.92 19.10 14.09
CA ALA A 41 -0.75 20.55 14.21
C ALA A 41 -2.04 21.36 14.00
N GLY A 42 -3.19 20.70 13.80
CA GLY A 42 -4.50 21.34 13.65
C GLY A 42 -4.97 21.50 12.20
N PHE A 43 -4.19 21.06 11.21
CA PHE A 43 -4.58 21.21 9.80
C PHE A 43 -5.68 20.23 9.40
N MET A 44 -6.76 20.75 8.79
CA MET A 44 -7.90 19.95 8.31
C MET A 44 -8.55 19.03 9.36
N VAL A 45 -8.41 19.37 10.65
CA VAL A 45 -9.08 18.66 11.74
C VAL A 45 -10.59 18.87 11.62
N GLY A 46 -11.36 17.77 11.76
CA GLY A 46 -12.82 17.78 11.65
C GLY A 46 -13.36 17.65 10.22
N VAL A 47 -12.50 17.59 9.20
CA VAL A 47 -12.91 17.23 7.84
C VAL A 47 -13.44 15.80 7.84
N SER A 48 -14.60 15.59 7.21
CA SER A 48 -15.24 14.27 7.16
C SER A 48 -14.33 13.23 6.48
N PRO A 49 -14.16 12.02 7.05
CA PRO A 49 -13.45 10.92 6.41
C PRO A 49 -13.96 10.61 4.99
N PHE A 50 -15.23 10.90 4.71
CA PHE A 50 -15.83 10.71 3.39
C PHE A 50 -15.25 11.66 2.33
N ILE A 51 -14.90 12.89 2.70
CA ILE A 51 -14.26 13.85 1.79
C ILE A 51 -12.87 13.36 1.41
N PHE A 52 -12.08 12.93 2.41
CA PHE A 52 -10.77 12.32 2.17
C PHE A 52 -10.87 11.11 1.25
N PHE A 53 -11.86 10.24 1.46
CA PHE A 53 -12.10 9.08 0.60
C PHE A 53 -12.35 9.48 -0.87
N ILE A 54 -13.23 10.44 -1.14
CA ILE A 54 -13.50 10.92 -2.51
C ILE A 54 -12.23 11.51 -3.14
N VAL A 55 -11.51 12.34 -2.38
CA VAL A 55 -10.26 12.96 -2.86
C VAL A 55 -9.20 11.90 -3.16
N ALA A 56 -9.05 10.89 -2.31
CA ALA A 56 -8.11 9.79 -2.51
C ALA A 56 -8.41 9.03 -3.81
N ILE A 57 -9.68 8.70 -4.05
CA ILE A 57 -10.12 8.05 -5.29
C ILE A 57 -9.82 8.94 -6.51
N ALA A 58 -10.16 10.22 -6.44
CA ALA A 58 -9.89 11.16 -7.52
C ALA A 58 -8.39 11.28 -7.83
N LEU A 59 -7.55 11.30 -6.79
CA LEU A 59 -6.09 11.35 -6.94
C LEU A 59 -5.53 10.05 -7.53
N ILE A 60 -6.00 8.87 -7.10
CA ILE A 60 -5.57 7.59 -7.67
C ILE A 60 -5.85 7.53 -9.17
N PHE A 61 -7.08 7.90 -9.58
CA PHE A 61 -7.42 7.97 -11.01
C PHE A 61 -6.61 9.05 -11.74
N GLY A 62 -6.38 10.19 -11.10
CA GLY A 62 -5.55 11.28 -11.63
C GLY A 62 -4.10 10.84 -11.87
N ILE A 63 -3.49 10.13 -10.92
CA ILE A 63 -2.13 9.57 -11.06
C ILE A 63 -2.12 8.57 -12.21
N GLN A 64 -3.10 7.66 -12.27
CA GLN A 64 -3.20 6.65 -13.32
C GLN A 64 -3.32 7.29 -14.71
N TRP A 65 -4.12 8.34 -14.84
CA TRP A 65 -4.28 9.08 -16.09
C TRP A 65 -3.00 9.86 -16.45
N ALA A 66 -2.46 10.65 -15.52
CA ALA A 66 -1.26 11.45 -15.74
C ALA A 66 -0.04 10.59 -16.07
N SER A 67 0.08 9.41 -15.48
CA SER A 67 1.22 8.50 -15.72
C SER A 67 1.35 8.01 -17.16
N ARG A 68 0.32 8.20 -18.00
CA ARG A 68 0.34 7.83 -19.42
C ARG A 68 0.88 8.94 -20.33
N SER A 69 0.84 10.20 -19.88
CA SER A 69 1.08 11.37 -20.74
C SER A 69 1.97 12.44 -20.10
N ASN A 70 1.99 12.57 -18.78
CA ASN A 70 2.73 13.59 -18.04
C ASN A 70 3.27 13.02 -16.71
N GLN A 71 4.52 12.55 -16.76
CA GLN A 71 5.20 11.97 -15.62
C GLN A 71 5.36 12.96 -14.46
N THR A 72 5.63 14.24 -14.74
CA THR A 72 5.80 15.28 -13.71
C THR A 72 4.49 15.51 -12.96
N LEU A 73 3.36 15.59 -13.67
CA LEU A 73 2.04 15.70 -13.06
C LEU A 73 1.72 14.45 -12.23
N ALA A 74 2.04 13.26 -12.72
CA ALA A 74 1.80 12.02 -11.97
C ALA A 74 2.58 11.99 -10.65
N ILE A 75 3.85 12.44 -10.66
CA ILE A 75 4.67 12.55 -9.45
C ILE A 75 4.07 13.58 -8.47
N ALA A 76 3.66 14.75 -8.97
CA ALA A 76 3.04 15.79 -8.15
C ALA A 76 1.74 15.28 -7.49
N LEU A 77 0.88 14.61 -8.27
CA LEU A 77 -0.35 14.02 -7.75
C LEU A 77 -0.08 12.92 -6.73
N PHE A 78 0.95 12.09 -6.94
CA PHE A 78 1.32 11.05 -5.98
C PHE A 78 1.87 11.64 -4.66
N ALA A 79 2.62 12.73 -4.73
CA ALA A 79 3.08 13.44 -3.54
C ALA A 79 1.90 14.05 -2.76
N VAL A 80 0.97 14.72 -3.44
CA VAL A 80 -0.26 15.27 -2.83
C VAL A 80 -1.09 14.14 -2.21
N PHE A 81 -1.30 13.06 -2.94
CA PHE A 81 -2.00 11.86 -2.46
C PHE A 81 -1.37 11.32 -1.18
N SER A 82 -0.05 11.21 -1.13
CA SER A 82 0.67 10.69 0.05
C SER A 82 0.44 11.55 1.30
N VAL A 83 0.41 12.89 1.16
CA VAL A 83 0.12 13.82 2.26
C VAL A 83 -1.35 13.73 2.68
N VAL A 84 -2.26 13.70 1.70
CA VAL A 84 -3.71 13.60 1.94
C VAL A 84 -4.07 12.28 2.65
N GLU A 85 -3.47 11.18 2.26
CA GLU A 85 -3.59 9.89 2.96
C GLU A 85 -3.09 10.00 4.40
N GLY A 86 -1.98 10.70 4.64
CA GLY A 86 -1.49 10.98 5.98
C GLY A 86 -2.53 11.70 6.85
N LEU A 87 -3.17 12.74 6.30
CA LEU A 87 -4.26 13.46 6.96
C LEU A 87 -5.49 12.56 7.20
N PHE A 88 -5.79 11.67 6.26
CA PHE A 88 -6.93 10.75 6.33
C PHE A 88 -6.78 9.71 7.44
N ILE A 89 -5.61 9.08 7.55
CA ILE A 89 -5.36 8.02 8.54
C ILE A 89 -5.03 8.58 9.93
N ALA A 90 -4.65 9.86 10.02
CA ALA A 90 -4.17 10.47 11.25
C ALA A 90 -5.13 10.40 12.45
N PRO A 91 -6.45 10.63 12.33
CA PRO A 91 -7.37 10.47 13.45
C PRO A 91 -7.31 9.07 14.06
N VAL A 92 -7.24 8.03 13.21
CA VAL A 92 -7.16 6.63 13.66
C VAL A 92 -5.83 6.38 14.35
N VAL A 93 -4.72 6.78 13.74
CA VAL A 93 -3.37 6.58 14.30
C VAL A 93 -3.20 7.33 15.62
N ALA A 94 -3.69 8.57 15.72
CA ALA A 94 -3.57 9.41 16.91
C ALA A 94 -4.27 8.78 18.13
N ILE A 95 -5.41 8.11 17.93
CA ILE A 95 -6.10 7.37 19.01
C ILE A 95 -5.20 6.25 19.56
N TYR A 96 -4.50 5.52 18.71
CA TYR A 96 -3.57 4.48 19.17
C TYR A 96 -2.31 5.07 19.79
N VAL A 97 -1.76 6.17 19.25
CA VAL A 97 -0.60 6.85 19.85
C VAL A 97 -0.90 7.32 21.28
N GLN A 98 -2.09 7.87 21.52
CA GLN A 98 -2.47 8.39 22.84
C GLN A 98 -2.73 7.27 23.86
N ASN A 99 -3.40 6.18 23.44
CA ASN A 99 -3.85 5.15 24.36
C ASN A 99 -2.87 3.96 24.47
N GLN A 100 -2.15 3.64 23.41
CA GLN A 100 -1.33 2.43 23.26
C GLN A 100 -0.12 2.67 22.34
N PRO A 101 0.84 3.53 22.70
CA PRO A 101 1.92 3.99 21.80
C PRO A 101 2.78 2.84 21.24
N ASP A 102 3.02 1.79 22.03
CA ASP A 102 3.79 0.61 21.60
C ASP A 102 3.13 -0.12 20.42
N VAL A 103 1.80 -0.07 20.31
CA VAL A 103 1.04 -0.75 19.25
C VAL A 103 1.33 -0.17 17.87
N VAL A 104 1.53 1.14 17.79
CA VAL A 104 1.84 1.82 16.52
C VAL A 104 3.21 1.36 16.00
N GLY A 105 4.21 1.32 16.88
CA GLY A 105 5.55 0.82 16.55
C GLY A 105 5.53 -0.65 16.14
N ASN A 106 4.82 -1.50 16.89
CA ASN A 106 4.69 -2.92 16.58
C ASN A 106 3.97 -3.18 15.25
N ALA A 107 2.93 -2.41 14.94
CA ALA A 107 2.23 -2.51 13.67
C ALA A 107 3.14 -2.11 12.50
N LEU A 108 3.89 -1.01 12.63
CA LEU A 108 4.84 -0.58 11.61
C LEU A 108 5.95 -1.61 11.38
N LEU A 109 6.55 -2.12 12.46
CA LEU A 109 7.57 -3.17 12.38
C LEU A 109 7.01 -4.45 11.74
N GLY A 110 5.79 -4.84 12.09
CA GLY A 110 5.10 -5.98 11.46
C GLY A 110 4.90 -5.79 9.96
N THR A 111 4.43 -4.62 9.53
CA THR A 111 4.26 -4.30 8.10
C THR A 111 5.59 -4.32 7.36
N VAL A 112 6.62 -3.68 7.90
CA VAL A 112 7.98 -3.70 7.32
C VAL A 112 8.50 -5.14 7.22
N GLY A 113 8.31 -5.95 8.26
CA GLY A 113 8.70 -7.36 8.26
C GLY A 113 8.00 -8.16 7.16
N ILE A 114 6.69 -7.98 6.97
CA ILE A 114 5.92 -8.62 5.89
C ILE A 114 6.46 -8.20 4.52
N PHE A 115 6.71 -6.90 4.32
CA PHE A 115 7.24 -6.38 3.07
C PHE A 115 8.63 -6.94 2.75
N LEU A 116 9.51 -7.01 3.75
CA LEU A 116 10.84 -7.60 3.60
C LEU A 116 10.77 -9.08 3.26
N VAL A 117 9.90 -9.85 3.92
CA VAL A 117 9.70 -11.27 3.62
C VAL A 117 9.14 -11.46 2.21
N ALA A 118 8.12 -10.68 1.83
CA ALA A 118 7.52 -10.74 0.50
C ALA A 118 8.56 -10.43 -0.60
N ALA A 119 9.32 -9.35 -0.44
CA ALA A 119 10.40 -8.99 -1.35
C ALA A 119 11.46 -10.10 -1.42
N ALA A 120 11.94 -10.59 -0.27
CA ALA A 120 12.94 -11.64 -0.23
C ALA A 120 12.46 -12.92 -0.92
N VAL A 121 11.26 -13.41 -0.60
CA VAL A 121 10.71 -14.62 -1.22
C VAL A 121 10.54 -14.43 -2.73
N VAL A 122 9.95 -13.32 -3.17
CA VAL A 122 9.73 -13.07 -4.60
C VAL A 122 11.05 -13.00 -5.37
N TYR A 123 12.05 -12.31 -4.85
CA TYR A 123 13.31 -12.10 -5.57
C TYR A 123 14.28 -13.27 -5.45
N LEU A 124 14.29 -14.00 -4.33
CA LEU A 124 15.18 -15.14 -4.10
C LEU A 124 14.63 -16.47 -4.65
N THR A 125 13.33 -16.56 -4.95
CA THR A 125 12.71 -17.78 -5.49
C THR A 125 12.20 -17.60 -6.92
N SER A 126 11.82 -18.72 -7.56
CA SER A 126 11.23 -18.78 -8.90
C SER A 126 9.69 -18.77 -8.88
N ILE A 127 9.08 -18.18 -7.84
CA ILE A 127 7.62 -18.14 -7.70
C ILE A 127 6.97 -17.38 -8.87
N ASN A 128 5.86 -17.92 -9.39
CA ASN A 128 5.05 -17.30 -10.43
C ASN A 128 3.65 -17.02 -9.90
N LEU A 129 3.30 -15.73 -9.79
CA LEU A 129 2.01 -15.26 -9.27
C LEU A 129 1.08 -14.69 -10.34
N ALA A 130 1.36 -14.90 -11.63
CA ALA A 130 0.57 -14.34 -12.73
C ALA A 130 -0.94 -14.59 -12.60
N ALA A 131 -1.34 -15.78 -12.17
CA ALA A 131 -2.75 -16.16 -12.02
C ALA A 131 -3.41 -15.62 -10.74
N TRP A 132 -2.63 -15.11 -9.77
CA TRP A 132 -3.12 -14.73 -8.44
C TRP A 132 -3.83 -13.38 -8.45
N GLY A 133 -3.45 -12.46 -9.34
CA GLY A 133 -3.99 -11.10 -9.36
C GLY A 133 -5.52 -11.04 -9.39
N ARG A 134 -6.17 -11.86 -10.24
CA ARG A 134 -7.64 -11.92 -10.32
C ARG A 134 -8.30 -12.45 -9.03
N TRP A 135 -7.67 -13.41 -8.37
CA TRP A 135 -8.20 -14.03 -7.15
C TRP A 135 -8.05 -13.10 -5.96
N LEU A 136 -6.89 -12.44 -5.84
CA LEU A 136 -6.60 -11.48 -4.78
C LEU A 136 -7.49 -10.23 -4.92
N LEU A 137 -7.67 -9.72 -6.14
CA LEU A 137 -8.59 -8.61 -6.40
C LEU A 137 -10.04 -9.00 -6.07
N GLY A 138 -10.47 -10.20 -6.46
CA GLY A 138 -11.79 -10.72 -6.08
C GLY A 138 -11.97 -10.83 -4.56
N ALA A 139 -10.98 -11.37 -3.84
CA ALA A 139 -11.00 -11.47 -2.39
C ALA A 139 -11.02 -10.09 -1.71
N LEU A 140 -10.27 -9.12 -2.23
CA LEU A 140 -10.28 -7.74 -1.76
C LEU A 140 -11.66 -7.10 -1.94
N LEU A 141 -12.27 -7.23 -3.11
CA LEU A 141 -13.61 -6.69 -3.38
C LEU A 141 -14.66 -7.31 -2.46
N ILE A 142 -14.61 -8.63 -2.25
CA ILE A 142 -15.49 -9.32 -1.28
C ILE A 142 -15.28 -8.74 0.12
N GLY A 143 -14.02 -8.57 0.55
CA GLY A 143 -13.70 -7.97 1.84
C GLY A 143 -14.26 -6.55 2.01
N ILE A 144 -14.16 -5.72 0.96
CA ILE A 144 -14.73 -4.36 0.96
C ILE A 144 -16.26 -4.41 1.07
N VAL A 145 -16.93 -5.24 0.26
CA VAL A 145 -18.39 -5.39 0.28
C VAL A 145 -18.87 -5.87 1.65
N VAL A 146 -18.20 -6.86 2.24
CA VAL A 146 -18.51 -7.37 3.59
C VAL A 146 -18.29 -6.28 4.64
N SER A 147 -17.22 -5.48 4.52
CA SER A 147 -16.96 -4.35 5.42
C SER A 147 -18.09 -3.32 5.39
N LEU A 148 -18.52 -2.92 4.18
CA LEU A 148 -19.63 -1.99 3.99
C LEU A 148 -20.97 -2.57 4.47
N ALA A 149 -21.23 -3.84 4.16
CA ALA A 149 -22.45 -4.52 4.58
C ALA A 149 -22.54 -4.63 6.11
N THR A 150 -21.41 -4.85 6.80
CA THR A 150 -21.37 -4.87 8.27
C THR A 150 -21.74 -3.51 8.87
N LEU A 151 -21.34 -2.40 8.22
CA LEU A 151 -21.70 -1.04 8.66
C LEU A 151 -23.19 -0.72 8.48
N ILE A 152 -23.81 -1.20 7.40
CA ILE A 152 -25.22 -0.89 7.08
C ILE A 152 -26.17 -1.86 7.79
N PHE A 153 -25.92 -3.15 7.67
CA PHE A 153 -26.82 -4.21 8.12
C PHE A 153 -26.49 -4.75 9.51
N HIS A 154 -25.43 -4.25 10.14
CA HIS A 154 -25.02 -4.66 11.49
C HIS A 154 -24.82 -6.19 11.63
N PHE A 155 -24.28 -6.82 10.58
CA PHE A 155 -24.01 -8.26 10.61
C PHE A 155 -23.11 -8.63 11.80
N PRO A 156 -23.36 -9.78 12.47
CA PRO A 156 -22.59 -10.21 13.64
C PRO A 156 -21.21 -10.79 13.26
N ILE A 157 -20.52 -10.17 12.29
CA ILE A 157 -19.16 -10.54 11.91
C ILE A 157 -18.20 -9.84 12.86
N SER A 158 -17.34 -10.61 13.50
CA SER A 158 -16.34 -10.00 14.38
C SER A 158 -15.37 -9.14 13.57
N GLN A 159 -15.15 -7.90 14.00
CA GLN A 159 -14.19 -7.02 13.34
C GLN A 159 -12.77 -7.62 13.31
N LEU A 160 -12.44 -8.47 14.29
CA LEU A 160 -11.18 -9.22 14.31
C LEU A 160 -11.10 -10.22 13.16
N ALA A 161 -12.15 -11.02 12.93
CA ALA A 161 -12.17 -11.97 11.81
C ALA A 161 -12.04 -11.25 10.46
N LEU A 162 -12.74 -10.11 10.30
CA LEU A 162 -12.65 -9.30 9.10
C LEU A 162 -11.23 -8.73 8.88
N SER A 163 -10.59 -8.24 9.95
CA SER A 163 -9.20 -7.76 9.88
C SER A 163 -8.20 -8.86 9.59
N LEU A 164 -8.38 -10.06 10.16
CA LEU A 164 -7.51 -11.21 9.85
C LEU A 164 -7.67 -11.64 8.39
N PHE A 165 -8.91 -11.72 7.90
CA PHE A 165 -9.20 -12.03 6.50
C PHE A 165 -8.55 -11.03 5.54
N LEU A 166 -8.81 -9.73 5.75
CA LEU A 166 -8.21 -8.66 4.93
C LEU A 166 -6.69 -8.67 5.05
N GLY A 167 -6.14 -8.92 6.24
CA GLY A 167 -4.71 -9.03 6.47
C GLY A 167 -4.06 -10.10 5.59
N VAL A 168 -4.66 -11.29 5.53
CA VAL A 168 -4.18 -12.37 4.64
C VAL A 168 -4.27 -11.97 3.17
N VAL A 169 -5.38 -11.33 2.76
CA VAL A 169 -5.54 -10.85 1.38
C VAL A 169 -4.47 -9.83 1.02
N PHE A 170 -4.22 -8.85 1.88
CA PHE A 170 -3.22 -7.81 1.65
C PHE A 170 -1.79 -8.36 1.68
N VAL A 171 -1.48 -9.34 2.55
CA VAL A 171 -0.20 -10.06 2.47
C VAL A 171 -0.05 -10.71 1.09
N GLY A 172 -1.09 -11.39 0.60
CA GLY A 172 -1.09 -11.97 -0.74
C GLY A 172 -0.90 -10.94 -1.86
N LEU A 173 -1.57 -9.78 -1.75
CA LEU A 173 -1.40 -8.65 -2.67
C LEU A 173 0.03 -8.12 -2.67
N THR A 174 0.66 -8.00 -1.49
CA THR A 174 2.04 -7.54 -1.38
C THR A 174 3.01 -8.49 -2.09
N PHE A 175 2.85 -9.80 -1.92
CA PHE A 175 3.63 -10.79 -2.68
C PHE A 175 3.40 -10.65 -4.19
N TYR A 176 2.13 -10.50 -4.60
CA TYR A 176 1.78 -10.32 -6.01
C TYR A 176 2.37 -9.03 -6.59
N ASP A 177 2.36 -7.93 -5.86
CA ASP A 177 2.88 -6.65 -6.34
C ASP A 177 4.40 -6.63 -6.41
N PHE A 178 5.11 -7.24 -5.45
CA PHE A 178 6.55 -7.49 -5.62
C PHE A 178 6.84 -8.38 -6.83
N TRP A 179 6.04 -9.43 -7.03
CA TRP A 179 6.19 -10.30 -8.20
C TRP A 179 5.94 -9.53 -9.50
N ARG A 180 4.95 -8.64 -9.51
CA ARG A 180 4.64 -7.76 -10.63
C ARG A 180 5.83 -6.84 -10.93
N VAL A 181 6.46 -6.23 -9.93
CA VAL A 181 7.71 -5.45 -10.11
C VAL A 181 8.81 -6.31 -10.74
N LYS A 182 9.03 -7.52 -10.23
CA LYS A 182 10.04 -8.45 -10.77
C LYS A 182 9.74 -8.87 -12.21
N SER A 183 8.46 -9.06 -12.55
CA SER A 183 8.00 -9.56 -13.85
C SER A 183 8.03 -8.53 -14.99
N GLN A 184 8.29 -7.25 -14.69
CA GLN A 184 8.29 -6.20 -15.70
C GLN A 184 9.42 -6.38 -16.72
N ARG A 185 9.07 -6.17 -17.99
CA ARG A 185 10.03 -6.22 -19.10
C ARG A 185 10.63 -4.84 -19.35
N ALA A 186 11.85 -4.82 -19.88
CA ALA A 186 12.51 -3.58 -20.29
C ALA A 186 11.63 -2.80 -21.28
N GLY A 187 11.21 -1.59 -20.87
CA GLY A 187 10.37 -0.69 -21.68
C GLY A 187 8.97 -0.43 -21.11
N ASP A 188 8.48 -1.26 -20.19
CA ASP A 188 7.14 -1.15 -19.60
C ASP A 188 7.17 -0.57 -18.15
N ASN A 189 8.14 0.32 -17.91
CA ASN A 189 8.61 0.68 -16.57
C ASN A 189 7.84 1.85 -15.93
N ASN A 190 6.55 1.67 -15.64
CA ASN A 190 5.83 2.64 -14.81
C ASN A 190 6.11 2.43 -13.31
N ALA A 191 7.35 2.72 -12.90
CA ALA A 191 7.82 2.60 -11.53
C ALA A 191 6.93 3.35 -10.52
N LEU A 192 6.31 4.45 -10.95
CA LEU A 192 5.44 5.25 -10.09
C LEU A 192 4.13 4.51 -9.76
N LEU A 193 3.49 3.86 -10.74
CA LEU A 193 2.27 3.08 -10.51
C LEU A 193 2.54 1.80 -9.71
N LEU A 194 3.71 1.19 -9.92
CA LEU A 194 4.14 0.04 -9.11
C LEU A 194 4.36 0.45 -7.65
N ALA A 195 4.98 1.62 -7.44
CA ALA A 195 5.15 2.18 -6.11
C ALA A 195 3.83 2.57 -5.46
N LEU A 196 2.88 3.14 -6.21
CA LEU A 196 1.53 3.43 -5.72
C LEU A 196 0.83 2.15 -5.25
N SER A 197 0.95 1.05 -6.00
CA SER A 197 0.39 -0.26 -5.63
C SER A 197 0.96 -0.75 -4.29
N LEU A 198 2.29 -0.81 -4.19
CA LEU A 198 2.98 -1.22 -2.94
C LEU A 198 2.72 -0.26 -1.78
N TYR A 199 2.53 1.04 -2.05
CA TYR A 199 2.17 2.03 -1.04
C TYR A 199 0.78 1.75 -0.45
N LEU A 200 -0.21 1.48 -1.31
CA LEU A 200 -1.56 1.13 -0.87
C LEU A 200 -1.54 -0.16 -0.05
N ASP A 201 -0.78 -1.18 -0.46
CA ASP A 201 -0.60 -2.40 0.32
C ASP A 201 0.02 -2.12 1.68
N PHE A 202 1.02 -1.22 1.75
CA PHE A 202 1.72 -0.90 2.98
C PHE A 202 0.79 -0.22 3.99
N ILE A 203 0.10 0.84 3.56
CA ILE A 203 -0.82 1.59 4.42
C ILE A 203 -1.95 0.68 4.91
N ASN A 204 -2.52 -0.14 4.03
CA ASN A 204 -3.59 -1.05 4.41
C ASN A 204 -3.13 -2.12 5.39
N LEU A 205 -1.97 -2.76 5.17
CA LEU A 205 -1.40 -3.71 6.12
C LEU A 205 -1.08 -3.06 7.46
N PHE A 206 -0.52 -1.86 7.46
CA PHE A 206 -0.26 -1.10 8.67
C PHE A 206 -1.56 -0.87 9.47
N LEU A 207 -2.63 -0.38 8.83
CA LEU A 207 -3.90 -0.15 9.52
C LEU A 207 -4.56 -1.45 10.02
N ILE A 208 -4.42 -2.54 9.26
CA ILE A 208 -4.92 -3.85 9.66
C ILE A 208 -4.17 -4.37 10.89
N LEU A 209 -2.83 -4.35 10.87
CA LEU A 209 -2.01 -4.78 12.00
C LEU A 209 -2.22 -3.87 13.21
N LEU A 210 -2.36 -2.56 13.00
CA LEU A 210 -2.69 -1.60 14.05
C LEU A 210 -4.00 -1.98 14.74
N ARG A 211 -5.03 -2.35 13.98
CA ARG A 211 -6.31 -2.80 14.53
C ARG A 211 -6.21 -4.16 15.25
N ILE A 212 -5.44 -5.10 14.71
CA ILE A 212 -5.27 -6.44 15.31
C ILE A 212 -4.52 -6.32 16.64
N PHE A 213 -3.41 -5.60 16.67
CA PHE A 213 -2.58 -5.44 17.86
C PHE A 213 -3.25 -4.55 18.90
N GLY A 214 -3.92 -3.48 18.46
CA GLY A 214 -4.61 -2.57 19.37
C GLY A 214 -5.88 -3.13 20.00
N ARG A 215 -6.41 -4.25 19.48
CA ARG A 215 -7.50 -5.00 20.12
C ARG A 215 -7.02 -5.99 21.18
N ARG A 216 -5.74 -6.38 21.13
CA ARG A 216 -5.17 -7.38 22.05
C ARG A 216 -4.78 -6.79 23.41
N ASN A 217 -4.77 -5.46 23.52
CA ASN A 217 -4.44 -4.68 24.71
C ASN A 217 -5.63 -3.80 25.12
#